data_AF-X1V2C8-F1
#
_entry.id   AF-X1V2C8-F1
#
_cell.length_a   1.000
_cell.length_b   1.000
_cell.length_c   1.000
_cell.angle_alpha   90.00
_cell.angle_beta   90.00
_cell.angle_gamma   90.00
#
_symmetry.space_group_name_H-M   'P 1'
#
loop_
_entity.id
_entity.type
_entity.pdbx_description
1 polymer ?
#
loop_
_entity_poly.entity_id
_entity_poly.type
_entity_poly.pdbx_seq_one_letter_code
_entity_poly.pdbx_strand_id
1 'polypeptide(L)'
;AEVIFFGDYYLSSPSNLNLSLKKYEIQSGEITTFRDFIVENTDIFGLKDKVILFILKELNVELSTQDKDRLKKTPTTSLEALSNYYKCLDLIDKAIVEYEGVDYPSKKLWAEAIEYGEKAVAVDPKYAEAYYLLAEIYNKTHWTIREVNSLNSFIQLVEENQLESKDIYKKASQAYFRLGYAFYSKGEHEQAIEYFISSKEYDPDLLETHIYLVQIYYDMGEIGLSLDECEEVLRIDPQNKEISWFVKKNEQSQKYGRKAYENYERGYLSYKVG
;
A
#
# COMPACT_ATOMS: atom_id res chain seq x y z
N ALA A 1 16.27 -24.53 -15.41
CA ALA A 1 15.60 -25.43 -16.35
C ALA A 1 14.35 -24.74 -16.84
N GLU A 2 14.09 -24.72 -18.15
CA GLU A 2 12.80 -24.26 -18.66
C GLU A 2 11.78 -25.38 -18.46
N VAL A 3 10.80 -25.12 -17.60
CA VAL A 3 9.83 -26.11 -17.13
C VAL A 3 8.44 -25.50 -17.27
N ILE A 4 7.50 -26.27 -17.80
CA ILE A 4 6.09 -25.89 -17.93
C ILE A 4 5.27 -26.75 -16.97
N PHE A 5 4.56 -26.10 -16.04
CA PHE A 5 3.55 -26.76 -15.21
C PHE A 5 2.18 -26.61 -15.85
N PHE A 6 1.42 -27.71 -15.91
CA PHE A 6 0.08 -27.73 -16.49
C PHE A 6 -0.77 -28.79 -15.77
N GLY A 7 -2.08 -28.77 -15.94
CA GLY A 7 -2.93 -29.72 -15.24
C GLY A 7 -4.39 -29.66 -15.66
N ASP A 8 -5.13 -30.65 -15.19
CA ASP A 8 -6.56 -30.83 -15.43
C ASP A 8 -7.30 -30.82 -14.07
N TYR A 9 -8.58 -30.47 -14.07
CA TYR A 9 -9.42 -30.55 -12.88
C TYR A 9 -10.73 -31.26 -13.15
N TYR A 10 -11.24 -31.98 -12.15
CA TYR A 10 -12.57 -32.58 -12.19
C TYR A 10 -13.20 -32.67 -10.79
N LEU A 11 -14.52 -32.61 -10.72
CA LEU A 11 -15.27 -32.78 -9.49
C LEU A 11 -15.57 -34.27 -9.29
N SER A 12 -15.05 -34.89 -8.21
CA SER A 12 -15.41 -36.27 -7.84
C SER A 12 -16.68 -36.31 -7.00
N SER A 13 -17.04 -35.18 -6.39
CA SER A 13 -18.31 -34.91 -5.72
C SER A 13 -18.58 -33.39 -5.76
N PRO A 14 -19.79 -32.91 -5.43
CA PRO A 14 -20.08 -31.47 -5.34
C PRO A 14 -19.12 -30.70 -4.40
N SER A 15 -18.54 -31.41 -3.44
CA SER A 15 -17.66 -30.85 -2.42
C SER A 15 -16.19 -31.15 -2.68
N ASN A 16 -15.82 -32.01 -3.63
CA ASN A 16 -14.44 -32.45 -3.83
C ASN A 16 -13.92 -32.10 -5.23
N LEU A 17 -12.95 -31.18 -5.28
CA LEU A 17 -12.19 -30.82 -6.46
C LEU A 17 -10.91 -31.67 -6.52
N ASN A 18 -10.72 -32.39 -7.61
CA ASN A 18 -9.50 -33.13 -7.89
C ASN A 18 -8.68 -32.32 -8.88
N LEU A 19 -7.40 -32.16 -8.58
CA LEU A 19 -6.46 -31.46 -9.42
C LEU A 19 -5.33 -32.40 -9.79
N SER A 20 -5.11 -32.54 -11.09
CA SER A 20 -4.05 -33.35 -11.67
C SER A 20 -2.98 -32.42 -12.22
N LEU A 21 -1.86 -32.28 -11.52
CA LEU A 21 -0.72 -31.47 -11.98
C LEU A 21 0.33 -32.34 -12.68
N LYS A 22 0.88 -31.81 -13.78
CA LYS A 22 1.89 -32.40 -14.65
C LYS A 22 3.01 -31.38 -14.89
N LYS A 23 4.22 -31.88 -15.16
CA LYS A 23 5.39 -31.07 -15.49
C LYS A 23 5.95 -31.51 -16.83
N TYR A 24 6.24 -30.57 -17.71
CA TYR A 24 6.97 -30.80 -18.97
C TYR A 24 8.32 -30.11 -18.89
N GLU A 25 9.39 -30.87 -19.13
CA GLU A 25 10.75 -30.36 -19.10
C GLU A 25 11.27 -30.20 -20.54
N ILE A 26 11.59 -28.97 -20.93
CA ILE A 26 11.89 -28.64 -22.33
C ILE A 26 13.20 -29.29 -22.79
N GLN A 27 14.17 -29.45 -21.89
CA GLN A 27 15.48 -30.01 -22.22
C GLN A 27 15.43 -31.52 -22.50
N SER A 28 14.60 -32.27 -21.77
CA SER A 28 14.41 -33.70 -21.96
C SER A 28 13.29 -34.00 -22.97
N GLY A 29 12.36 -33.07 -23.17
CA GLY A 29 11.16 -33.29 -24.00
C GLY A 29 10.17 -34.26 -23.34
N GLU A 30 10.30 -34.50 -22.04
CA GLU A 30 9.51 -35.49 -21.31
C GLU A 30 8.49 -34.83 -20.38
N ILE A 31 7.33 -35.47 -20.27
CA ILE A 31 6.37 -35.19 -19.21
C ILE A 31 6.77 -36.05 -18.02
N THR A 32 7.17 -35.41 -16.93
CA THR A 32 7.62 -36.10 -15.71
C THR A 32 6.71 -35.71 -14.55
N THR A 33 6.22 -36.71 -13.83
CA THR A 33 5.41 -36.62 -12.60
C THR A 33 3.95 -36.22 -12.79
N PHE A 34 3.06 -37.13 -12.38
CA PHE A 34 1.62 -36.96 -12.23
C PHE A 34 1.31 -36.98 -10.74
N ARG A 35 0.70 -35.91 -10.21
CA ARG A 35 0.14 -35.92 -8.84
C ARG A 35 -1.29 -35.44 -8.86
N ASP A 36 -2.14 -36.28 -8.31
CA ASP A 36 -3.51 -35.93 -7.93
C ASP A 36 -3.54 -35.51 -6.46
N PHE A 37 -4.22 -34.42 -6.19
CA PHE A 37 -4.65 -34.09 -4.83
C PHE A 37 -6.12 -33.71 -4.86
N ILE A 38 -6.84 -34.23 -3.87
CA ILE A 38 -8.25 -33.96 -3.64
C ILE A 38 -8.31 -32.84 -2.62
N VAL A 39 -9.04 -31.79 -2.94
CA VAL A 39 -9.29 -30.69 -2.01
C VAL A 39 -10.79 -30.49 -1.90
N GLU A 40 -11.26 -30.32 -0.67
CA GLU A 40 -12.64 -29.91 -0.45
C GLU A 40 -12.82 -28.51 -1.04
N ASN A 41 -13.94 -28.22 -1.72
CA ASN A 41 -14.15 -26.93 -2.38
C ASN A 41 -14.14 -25.75 -1.39
N THR A 42 -14.30 -26.06 -0.10
CA THR A 42 -14.24 -25.15 1.06
C THR A 42 -12.81 -24.81 1.50
N ASP A 43 -11.80 -25.64 1.18
CA ASP A 43 -10.38 -25.42 1.50
C ASP A 43 -9.64 -24.73 0.33
N ILE A 44 -10.26 -23.70 -0.27
CA ILE A 44 -9.66 -22.98 -1.40
C ILE A 44 -8.35 -22.27 -0.99
N PHE A 45 -8.26 -21.87 0.27
CA PHE A 45 -7.08 -21.22 0.83
C PHE A 45 -5.92 -22.22 0.96
N GLY A 46 -6.16 -23.40 1.55
CA GLY A 46 -5.16 -24.46 1.61
C GLY A 46 -4.82 -25.01 0.22
N LEU A 47 -5.74 -24.95 -0.74
CA LEU A 47 -5.46 -25.31 -2.13
C LEU A 47 -4.35 -24.44 -2.75
N LYS A 48 -4.47 -23.11 -2.65
CA LYS A 48 -3.46 -22.17 -3.16
C LYS A 48 -2.08 -22.52 -2.63
N ASP A 49 -1.99 -22.74 -1.31
CA ASP A 49 -0.72 -23.04 -0.65
C ASP A 49 -0.16 -24.39 -1.07
N LYS A 50 -1.02 -25.41 -1.20
CA LYS A 50 -0.63 -26.74 -1.70
C LYS A 50 -0.05 -26.67 -3.12
N VAL A 51 -0.68 -25.92 -4.02
CA VAL A 51 -0.19 -25.74 -5.40
C VAL A 51 1.14 -25.00 -5.43
N ILE A 52 1.28 -23.90 -4.69
CA ILE A 52 2.53 -23.13 -4.63
C ILE A 52 3.67 -23.98 -4.06
N LEU A 53 3.45 -24.63 -2.92
CA LEU A 53 4.46 -25.49 -2.29
C LEU A 53 4.86 -26.66 -3.20
N PHE A 54 3.93 -27.20 -3.98
CA PHE A 54 4.23 -28.21 -4.98
C PHE A 54 5.15 -27.68 -6.08
N ILE A 55 4.78 -26.57 -6.71
CA ILE A 55 5.59 -25.95 -7.79
C ILE A 55 7.01 -25.67 -7.29
N LEU A 56 7.14 -25.09 -6.09
CA LEU A 56 8.44 -24.76 -5.50
C LEU A 56 9.28 -25.99 -5.22
N LYS A 57 8.67 -27.08 -4.71
CA LYS A 57 9.35 -28.35 -4.49
C LYS A 57 9.89 -28.93 -5.81
N GLU A 58 9.10 -28.93 -6.88
CA GLU A 58 9.52 -29.43 -8.20
C GLU A 58 10.61 -28.59 -8.87
N LEU A 59 10.70 -27.32 -8.50
CA LEU A 59 11.77 -26.42 -8.91
C LEU A 59 13.02 -26.51 -8.01
N ASN A 60 13.04 -27.40 -7.01
CA ASN A 60 14.07 -27.47 -5.97
C ASN A 60 14.33 -26.12 -5.29
N VAL A 61 13.28 -25.32 -5.13
CA VAL A 61 13.34 -24.04 -4.40
C VAL A 61 13.01 -24.31 -2.93
N GLU A 62 14.02 -24.19 -2.07
CA GLU A 62 13.80 -24.20 -0.63
C GLU A 62 13.32 -22.83 -0.17
N LEU A 63 12.12 -22.77 0.38
CA LEU A 63 11.61 -21.57 1.04
C LEU A 63 12.29 -21.37 2.38
N SER A 64 12.69 -20.13 2.65
CA SER A 64 13.07 -19.70 4.00
C SER A 64 11.89 -19.89 4.97
N THR A 65 12.18 -19.94 6.27
CA THR A 65 11.13 -19.99 7.30
C THR A 65 10.16 -18.80 7.17
N GLN A 66 10.68 -17.61 6.86
CA GLN A 66 9.89 -16.40 6.65
C GLN A 66 8.95 -16.51 5.44
N ASP A 67 9.39 -17.09 4.33
CA ASP A 67 8.54 -17.23 3.14
C ASP A 67 7.46 -18.30 3.32
N LYS A 68 7.74 -19.35 4.09
CA LYS A 68 6.72 -20.34 4.49
C LYS A 68 5.64 -19.71 5.37
N ASP A 69 6.01 -18.82 6.27
CA ASP A 69 5.04 -18.14 7.15
C ASP A 69 4.23 -17.08 6.39
N ARG A 70 4.82 -16.44 5.38
CA ARG A 70 4.08 -15.55 4.44
C ARG A 70 3.04 -16.29 3.62
N LEU A 71 3.35 -17.49 3.12
CA LEU A 71 2.38 -18.29 2.36
C LEU A 71 1.16 -18.66 3.22
N LYS A 72 1.38 -18.95 4.50
CA LYS A 72 0.32 -19.34 5.45
C LYS A 72 -0.56 -18.18 5.92
N LYS A 73 -0.07 -16.92 5.85
CA LYS A 73 -0.88 -15.76 6.22
C LYS A 73 -1.88 -15.49 5.12
N THR A 74 -3.09 -16.00 5.30
CA THR A 74 -4.23 -15.62 4.47
C THR A 74 -4.77 -14.28 4.98
N PRO A 75 -5.02 -13.32 4.07
CA PRO A 75 -5.50 -12.00 4.46
C PRO A 75 -6.88 -12.01 5.15
N THR A 76 -7.67 -13.06 4.88
CA THR A 76 -9.00 -13.30 5.43
C THR A 76 -9.25 -14.80 5.51
N THR A 77 -10.08 -15.25 6.46
CA THR A 77 -10.60 -16.63 6.51
C THR A 77 -11.95 -16.79 5.80
N SER A 78 -12.56 -15.69 5.34
CA SER A 78 -13.84 -15.72 4.65
C SER A 78 -13.65 -15.76 3.14
N LEU A 79 -14.11 -16.85 2.52
CA LEU A 79 -14.12 -16.98 1.06
C LEU A 79 -14.99 -15.91 0.39
N GLU A 80 -16.10 -15.54 1.04
CA GLU A 80 -16.99 -14.50 0.55
C GLU A 80 -16.31 -13.12 0.61
N ALA A 81 -15.60 -12.79 1.71
CA ALA A 81 -14.85 -11.55 1.81
C ALA A 81 -13.74 -11.49 0.74
N LEU A 82 -13.01 -12.59 0.54
CA LEU A 82 -11.97 -12.69 -0.48
C LEU A 82 -12.54 -12.53 -1.90
N SER A 83 -13.69 -13.15 -2.18
CA SER A 83 -14.34 -13.04 -3.48
C SER A 83 -14.79 -11.60 -3.77
N ASN A 84 -15.41 -10.94 -2.80
CA ASN A 84 -15.80 -9.54 -2.90
C ASN A 84 -14.57 -8.63 -3.09
N TYR A 85 -13.47 -8.88 -2.37
CA TYR A 85 -12.21 -8.15 -2.51
C TYR A 85 -11.62 -8.26 -3.92
N TYR A 86 -11.51 -9.47 -4.48
CA TYR A 86 -11.01 -9.62 -5.85
C TYR A 86 -11.95 -9.05 -6.90
N LYS A 87 -13.26 -9.09 -6.65
CA LYS A 87 -14.22 -8.47 -7.55
C LYS A 87 -14.07 -6.95 -7.54
N CYS A 88 -13.83 -6.36 -6.37
CA CYS A 88 -13.49 -4.96 -6.20
C CYS A 88 -12.24 -4.60 -7.02
N LEU A 89 -11.13 -5.34 -6.87
CA LEU A 89 -9.89 -5.14 -7.65
C LEU A 89 -10.12 -5.17 -9.17
N ASP A 90 -10.82 -6.19 -9.69
CA ASP A 90 -11.15 -6.31 -11.12
C ASP A 90 -11.91 -5.08 -11.65
N LEU A 91 -12.81 -4.51 -10.84
CA LEU A 91 -13.57 -3.32 -11.21
C LEU A 91 -12.72 -2.04 -11.16
N ILE A 92 -11.78 -1.94 -10.22
CA ILE A 92 -10.81 -0.83 -10.15
C ILE A 92 -9.97 -0.81 -11.42
N ASP A 93 -9.38 -1.94 -11.81
CA ASP A 93 -8.54 -2.04 -13.00
C ASP A 93 -9.31 -1.63 -14.27
N LYS A 94 -10.56 -2.10 -14.39
CA LYS A 94 -11.47 -1.69 -15.47
C LYS A 94 -11.78 -0.21 -15.42
N ALA A 95 -12.03 0.36 -14.25
CA ALA A 95 -12.33 1.78 -14.10
C ALA A 95 -11.14 2.65 -14.51
N ILE A 96 -9.92 2.27 -14.13
CA ILE A 96 -8.69 2.97 -14.49
C ILE A 96 -8.52 3.03 -16.01
N VAL A 97 -8.73 1.90 -16.69
CA VAL A 97 -8.61 1.81 -18.15
C VAL A 97 -9.73 2.58 -18.85
N GLU A 98 -10.98 2.41 -18.41
CA GLU A 98 -12.16 2.99 -19.08
C GLU A 98 -12.25 4.51 -18.89
N TYR A 99 -11.85 5.02 -17.72
CA TYR A 99 -12.11 6.41 -17.35
C TYR A 99 -10.90 7.34 -17.49
N GLU A 100 -9.71 6.80 -17.76
CA GLU A 100 -8.49 7.55 -18.09
C GLU A 100 -8.21 8.74 -17.13
N GLY A 101 -8.48 8.55 -15.83
CA GLY A 101 -8.25 9.55 -14.77
C GLY A 101 -9.43 10.46 -14.44
N VAL A 102 -10.57 10.32 -15.12
CA VAL A 102 -11.81 11.03 -14.76
C VAL A 102 -12.57 10.21 -13.71
N ASP A 103 -12.13 10.30 -12.46
CA ASP A 103 -12.57 9.41 -11.39
C ASP A 103 -13.55 10.08 -10.44
N TYR A 104 -14.78 9.55 -10.41
CA TYR A 104 -15.82 9.99 -9.48
C TYR A 104 -16.54 8.79 -8.88
N PRO A 105 -16.97 8.85 -7.62
CA PRO A 105 -17.60 7.74 -6.93
C PRO A 105 -18.91 7.28 -7.58
N SER A 106 -19.62 8.19 -8.25
CA SER A 106 -20.89 7.91 -8.92
C SER A 106 -20.74 7.23 -10.28
N LYS A 107 -19.52 7.16 -10.84
CA LYS A 107 -19.30 6.41 -12.07
C LYS A 107 -19.51 4.93 -11.81
N LYS A 108 -20.19 4.26 -12.74
CA LYS A 108 -20.65 2.89 -12.60
C LYS A 108 -19.57 1.92 -12.06
N LEU A 109 -18.38 1.88 -12.68
CA LEU A 109 -17.34 0.94 -12.26
C LEU A 109 -16.76 1.27 -10.87
N TRP A 110 -16.64 2.55 -10.53
CA TRP A 110 -16.21 2.98 -9.19
C TRP A 110 -17.27 2.68 -8.13
N ALA A 111 -18.54 2.95 -8.43
CA ALA A 111 -19.66 2.65 -7.53
C ALA A 111 -19.74 1.14 -7.24
N GLU A 112 -19.65 0.30 -8.28
CA GLU A 112 -19.63 -1.15 -8.12
C GLU A 112 -18.38 -1.60 -7.35
N ALA A 113 -17.19 -1.06 -7.65
CA ALA A 113 -15.97 -1.39 -6.91
C ALA A 113 -16.11 -1.08 -5.42
N ILE A 114 -16.62 0.11 -5.07
CA ILE A 114 -16.88 0.51 -3.69
C ILE A 114 -17.86 -0.45 -3.02
N GLU A 115 -18.97 -0.81 -3.69
CA GLU A 115 -19.96 -1.74 -3.14
C GLU A 115 -19.34 -3.10 -2.79
N TYR A 116 -18.51 -3.65 -3.68
CA TYR A 116 -17.83 -4.92 -3.42
C TYR A 116 -16.76 -4.79 -2.32
N GLY A 117 -16.03 -3.68 -2.26
CA GLY A 117 -15.08 -3.42 -1.17
C GLY A 117 -15.79 -3.32 0.19
N GLU A 118 -16.92 -2.62 0.25
CA GLU A 118 -17.75 -2.47 1.46
C GLU A 118 -18.33 -3.81 1.91
N LYS A 119 -18.75 -4.67 0.96
CA LYS A 119 -19.17 -6.05 1.28
C LYS A 119 -18.02 -6.88 1.85
N ALA A 120 -16.81 -6.75 1.32
CA ALA A 120 -15.66 -7.50 1.82
C ALA A 120 -15.39 -7.20 3.30
N VAL A 121 -15.35 -5.92 3.68
CA VAL A 121 -15.13 -5.53 5.09
C VAL A 121 -16.35 -5.77 5.99
N ALA A 122 -17.57 -5.77 5.43
CA ALA A 122 -18.76 -6.13 6.20
C ALA A 122 -18.80 -7.62 6.55
N VAL A 123 -18.35 -8.48 5.63
CA VAL A 123 -18.27 -9.93 5.81
C VAL A 123 -17.09 -10.29 6.73
N ASP A 124 -15.95 -9.64 6.55
CA ASP A 124 -14.79 -9.80 7.44
C ASP A 124 -14.23 -8.44 7.90
N PRO A 125 -14.68 -7.96 9.07
CA PRO A 125 -14.19 -6.71 9.66
C PRO A 125 -12.72 -6.74 10.09
N LYS A 126 -12.04 -7.89 10.02
CA LYS A 126 -10.60 -8.00 10.32
C LYS A 126 -9.73 -8.02 9.07
N TYR A 127 -10.34 -7.89 7.89
CA TYR A 127 -9.63 -7.90 6.62
C TYR A 127 -8.95 -6.55 6.34
N ALA A 128 -7.76 -6.35 6.90
CA ALA A 128 -7.01 -5.09 6.83
C ALA A 128 -6.80 -4.61 5.38
N GLU A 129 -6.38 -5.47 4.47
CA GLU A 129 -6.11 -5.07 3.09
C GLU A 129 -7.37 -4.63 2.33
N ALA A 130 -8.56 -5.11 2.72
CA ALA A 130 -9.82 -4.62 2.14
C ALA A 130 -10.13 -3.18 2.57
N TYR A 131 -9.82 -2.80 3.82
CA TYR A 131 -9.91 -1.40 4.25
C TYR A 131 -8.90 -0.51 3.52
N TYR A 132 -7.66 -0.97 3.35
CA TYR A 132 -6.66 -0.21 2.59
C TYR A 132 -7.10 -0.02 1.12
N LEU A 133 -7.63 -1.08 0.49
CA LEU A 133 -8.15 -1.00 -0.87
C LEU A 133 -9.30 0.02 -1.00
N LEU A 134 -10.25 0.01 -0.06
CA LEU A 134 -11.31 1.02 -0.02
C LEU A 134 -10.74 2.43 0.11
N ALA A 135 -9.72 2.63 0.96
CA ALA A 135 -9.06 3.92 1.09
C ALA A 135 -8.42 4.39 -0.22
N GLU A 136 -7.80 3.49 -0.99
CA GLU A 136 -7.25 3.83 -2.32
C GLU A 136 -8.34 4.27 -3.30
N ILE A 137 -9.48 3.58 -3.32
CA ILE A 137 -10.61 3.96 -4.17
C ILE A 137 -11.16 5.33 -3.74
N TYR A 138 -11.34 5.54 -2.44
CA TYR A 138 -11.86 6.80 -1.92
C TYR A 138 -10.90 7.97 -2.15
N ASN A 139 -9.58 7.74 -2.05
CA ASN A 139 -8.58 8.73 -2.42
C ASN A 139 -8.71 9.12 -3.89
N LYS A 140 -8.73 8.11 -4.78
CA LYS A 140 -8.80 8.29 -6.23
C LYS A 140 -10.09 8.95 -6.70
N THR A 141 -11.18 8.74 -5.97
CA THR A 141 -12.50 9.31 -6.25
C THR A 141 -12.83 10.55 -5.39
N HIS A 142 -11.84 11.08 -4.65
CA HIS A 142 -11.95 12.29 -3.84
C HIS A 142 -13.00 12.26 -2.71
N TRP A 143 -13.23 11.08 -2.12
CA TRP A 143 -14.09 10.86 -0.96
C TRP A 143 -13.30 10.88 0.36
N THR A 144 -12.77 12.05 0.71
CA THR A 144 -11.81 12.24 1.83
C THR A 144 -12.28 11.71 3.17
N ILE A 145 -13.55 11.91 3.56
CA ILE A 145 -14.04 11.43 4.87
C ILE A 145 -14.04 9.89 4.94
N ARG A 146 -14.44 9.22 3.86
CA ARG A 146 -14.49 7.77 3.79
C ARG A 146 -13.09 7.15 3.66
N GLU A 147 -12.19 7.84 2.96
CA GLU A 147 -10.77 7.50 2.92
C GLU A 147 -10.20 7.50 4.34
N VAL A 148 -10.31 8.60 5.09
CA VAL A 148 -9.79 8.73 6.46
C VAL A 148 -10.33 7.63 7.36
N ASN A 149 -11.63 7.35 7.31
CA ASN A 149 -12.24 6.28 8.10
C ASN A 149 -11.64 4.90 7.75
N SER A 150 -11.42 4.64 6.46
CA SER A 150 -10.87 3.35 6.00
C SER A 150 -9.39 3.20 6.37
N LEU A 151 -8.61 4.28 6.28
CA LEU A 151 -7.21 4.30 6.73
C LEU A 151 -7.09 4.07 8.23
N ASN A 152 -7.96 4.69 9.04
CA ASN A 152 -8.00 4.48 10.49
C ASN A 152 -8.30 3.01 10.83
N SER A 153 -9.30 2.40 10.19
CA SER A 153 -9.61 0.97 10.38
C SER A 153 -8.44 0.08 9.98
N PHE A 154 -7.77 0.39 8.86
CA PHE A 154 -6.58 -0.35 8.43
C PHE A 154 -5.46 -0.27 9.45
N ILE A 155 -5.10 0.93 9.91
CA ILE A 155 -4.04 1.16 10.91
C ILE A 155 -4.37 0.44 12.21
N GLN A 156 -5.60 0.58 12.71
CA GLN A 156 -6.04 -0.11 13.92
C GLN A 156 -5.83 -1.63 13.80
N LEU A 157 -6.18 -2.23 12.66
CA LEU A 157 -5.97 -3.66 12.44
C LEU A 157 -4.49 -4.05 12.33
N VAL A 158 -3.65 -3.19 11.77
CA VAL A 158 -2.20 -3.41 11.69
C VAL A 158 -1.57 -3.40 13.09
N GLU A 159 -1.94 -2.43 13.93
CA GLU A 159 -1.48 -2.28 15.31
C GLU A 159 -2.00 -3.42 16.21
N GLU A 160 -3.31 -3.72 16.15
CA GLU A 160 -3.94 -4.73 17.01
C GLU A 160 -3.52 -6.16 16.67
N ASN A 161 -3.41 -6.49 15.37
CA ASN A 161 -3.13 -7.86 14.93
C ASN A 161 -1.64 -8.12 14.69
N GLN A 162 -0.76 -7.15 14.98
CA GLN A 162 0.69 -7.23 14.78
C GLN A 162 1.01 -7.79 13.38
N LEU A 163 0.47 -7.13 12.35
CA LEU A 163 0.66 -7.55 10.97
C LEU A 163 2.08 -7.20 10.50
N GLU A 164 3.02 -8.07 10.83
CA GLU A 164 4.44 -7.86 10.53
C GLU A 164 4.78 -8.38 9.13
N SER A 165 4.69 -7.51 8.13
CA SER A 165 5.27 -7.77 6.82
C SER A 165 5.74 -6.47 6.16
N LYS A 166 6.80 -6.54 5.36
CA LYS A 166 7.35 -5.38 4.64
C LYS A 166 6.31 -4.67 3.77
N ASP A 167 5.39 -5.42 3.16
CA ASP A 167 4.31 -4.84 2.35
C ASP A 167 3.29 -4.09 3.21
N ILE A 168 2.89 -4.68 4.34
CA ILE A 168 1.99 -4.02 5.30
C ILE A 168 2.64 -2.78 5.90
N TYR A 169 3.93 -2.81 6.23
CA TYR A 169 4.63 -1.63 6.78
C TYR A 169 4.67 -0.48 5.78
N LYS A 170 4.95 -0.76 4.51
CA LYS A 170 4.86 0.27 3.45
C LYS A 170 3.46 0.87 3.35
N LYS A 171 2.42 0.04 3.35
CA LYS A 171 1.03 0.49 3.33
C LYS A 171 0.66 1.28 4.58
N ALA A 172 1.13 0.86 5.75
CA ALA A 172 0.94 1.56 7.02
C ALA A 172 1.59 2.94 6.98
N SER A 173 2.86 3.03 6.57
CA SER A 173 3.55 4.31 6.37
C SER A 173 2.74 5.22 5.44
N GLN A 174 2.32 4.73 4.27
CA GLN A 174 1.50 5.51 3.34
C GLN A 174 0.15 5.94 3.93
N ALA A 175 -0.46 5.10 4.77
CA ALA A 175 -1.72 5.40 5.46
C ALA A 175 -1.54 6.53 6.48
N TYR A 176 -0.53 6.44 7.35
CA TYR A 176 -0.18 7.52 8.29
C TYR A 176 0.17 8.81 7.55
N PHE A 177 0.93 8.73 6.45
CA PHE A 177 1.23 9.88 5.60
C PHE A 177 -0.05 10.56 5.08
N ARG A 178 -1.01 9.79 4.52
CA ARG A 178 -2.28 10.34 4.00
C ARG A 178 -3.14 10.96 5.10
N LEU A 179 -3.17 10.35 6.30
CA LEU A 179 -3.83 10.94 7.46
C LEU A 179 -3.15 12.25 7.87
N GLY A 180 -1.82 12.26 8.00
CA GLY A 180 -1.04 13.46 8.30
C GLY A 180 -1.27 14.58 7.29
N TYR A 181 -1.32 14.24 6.00
CA TYR A 181 -1.66 15.19 4.93
C TYR A 181 -3.09 15.75 5.09
N ALA A 182 -4.06 14.94 5.49
CA ALA A 182 -5.41 15.41 5.75
C ALA A 182 -5.46 16.45 6.88
N PHE A 183 -4.75 16.22 7.99
CA PHE A 183 -4.61 17.20 9.09
C PHE A 183 -3.82 18.45 8.66
N TYR A 184 -2.73 18.25 7.93
CA TYR A 184 -1.92 19.34 7.37
C TYR A 184 -2.76 20.27 6.49
N SER A 185 -3.60 19.71 5.61
CA SER A 185 -4.47 20.50 4.72
C SER A 185 -5.52 21.35 5.45
N LYS A 186 -5.82 21.02 6.70
CA LYS A 186 -6.71 21.80 7.59
C LYS A 186 -5.95 22.83 8.43
N GLY A 187 -4.61 22.85 8.37
CA GLY A 187 -3.75 23.68 9.21
C GLY A 187 -3.53 23.12 10.62
N GLU A 188 -3.92 21.87 10.88
CA GLU A 188 -3.74 21.19 12.16
C GLU A 188 -2.32 20.59 12.23
N HIS A 189 -1.31 21.47 12.33
CA HIS A 189 0.11 21.13 12.16
C HIS A 189 0.64 20.14 13.21
N GLU A 190 0.26 20.28 14.48
CA GLU A 190 0.72 19.39 15.55
C GLU A 190 0.25 17.95 15.31
N GLN A 191 -1.03 17.77 14.95
CA GLN A 191 -1.58 16.45 14.64
C GLN A 191 -0.95 15.88 13.36
N ALA A 192 -0.74 16.71 12.35
CA ALA A 192 -0.06 16.28 11.13
C ALA A 192 1.35 15.72 11.41
N ILE A 193 2.12 16.39 12.29
CA ILE A 193 3.44 15.93 12.72
C ILE A 193 3.35 14.55 13.39
N GLU A 194 2.40 14.33 14.31
CA GLU A 194 2.21 13.03 14.97
C GLU A 194 2.04 11.91 13.94
N TYR A 195 1.14 12.09 12.97
CA TYR A 195 0.93 11.12 11.90
C TYR A 195 2.17 10.95 11.02
N PHE A 196 2.89 12.02 10.67
CA PHE A 196 4.12 11.91 9.87
C PHE A 196 5.26 11.21 10.63
N ILE A 197 5.36 11.38 11.94
CA ILE A 197 6.32 10.63 12.76
C ILE A 197 5.98 9.13 12.70
N SER A 198 4.71 8.75 12.92
CA SER A 198 4.29 7.35 12.79
C SER A 198 4.54 6.81 11.38
N SER A 199 4.32 7.62 10.33
CA SER A 199 4.66 7.25 8.95
C SER A 199 6.13 6.86 8.80
N LYS A 200 7.03 7.66 9.38
CA LYS A 200 8.48 7.43 9.39
C LYS A 200 8.90 6.20 10.19
N GLU A 201 8.17 5.85 11.25
CA GLU A 201 8.43 4.62 12.03
C GLU A 201 8.20 3.35 11.20
N TYR A 202 7.23 3.37 10.28
CA TYR A 202 6.92 2.24 9.40
C TYR A 202 7.77 2.18 8.13
N ASP A 203 8.05 3.33 7.51
CA ASP A 203 8.98 3.44 6.38
C ASP A 203 9.85 4.70 6.52
N PRO A 204 11.09 4.55 7.03
CA PRO A 204 12.02 5.67 7.19
C PRO A 204 12.54 6.28 5.89
N ASP A 205 12.22 5.68 4.73
CA ASP A 205 12.65 6.18 3.42
C ASP A 205 11.48 6.76 2.60
N LEU A 206 10.28 6.93 3.20
CA LEU A 206 9.15 7.57 2.52
C LEU A 206 9.38 9.08 2.38
N LEU A 207 9.96 9.47 1.25
CA LEU A 207 10.43 10.82 0.93
C LEU A 207 9.40 11.91 1.20
N GLU A 208 8.14 11.70 0.83
CA GLU A 208 7.06 12.68 1.00
C GLU A 208 6.85 13.03 2.47
N THR A 209 6.94 12.05 3.38
CA THR A 209 6.80 12.28 4.83
C THR A 209 7.81 13.31 5.32
N HIS A 210 9.08 13.16 4.93
CA HIS A 210 10.13 14.08 5.32
C HIS A 210 9.94 15.47 4.71
N ILE A 211 9.52 15.57 3.44
CA ILE A 211 9.25 16.88 2.79
C ILE A 211 8.16 17.65 3.54
N TYR A 212 7.06 17.01 3.94
CA TYR A 212 6.01 17.69 4.70
C TYR A 212 6.46 18.06 6.12
N LEU A 213 7.28 17.23 6.79
CA LEU A 213 7.86 17.58 8.08
C LEU A 213 8.79 18.80 7.97
N VAL A 214 9.63 18.87 6.93
CA VAL A 214 10.50 20.03 6.65
C VAL A 214 9.67 21.30 6.56
N GLN A 215 8.59 21.25 5.78
CA GLN A 215 7.72 22.39 5.58
C GLN A 215 7.03 22.82 6.88
N ILE A 216 6.43 21.88 7.62
CA ILE A 216 5.72 22.20 8.86
C ILE A 216 6.70 22.74 9.91
N TYR A 217 7.85 22.11 10.13
CA TYR A 217 8.83 22.60 11.10
C TYR A 217 9.37 23.98 10.73
N TYR A 218 9.58 24.25 9.43
CA TYR A 218 9.91 25.60 8.97
C TYR A 218 8.80 26.60 9.32
N ASP A 219 7.55 26.25 9.03
CA ASP A 219 6.37 27.09 9.25
C ASP A 219 6.08 27.32 10.74
N MET A 220 6.49 26.40 11.63
CA MET A 220 6.45 26.57 13.09
C MET A 220 7.67 27.34 13.63
N GLY A 221 8.75 27.44 12.84
CA GLY A 221 9.98 28.14 13.23
C GLY A 221 10.99 27.24 13.93
N GLU A 222 10.73 25.92 13.93
CA GLU A 222 11.61 24.88 14.40
C GLU A 222 12.70 24.59 13.35
N ILE A 223 13.54 25.59 13.08
CA ILE A 223 14.55 25.57 12.01
C ILE A 223 15.53 24.39 12.15
N GLY A 224 15.86 23.99 13.39
CA GLY A 224 16.72 22.83 13.64
C GLY A 224 16.09 21.54 13.14
N LEU A 225 14.86 21.25 13.57
CA LEU A 225 14.11 20.05 13.13
C LEU A 225 13.86 20.07 11.62
N SER A 226 13.60 21.24 11.03
CA SER A 226 13.45 21.37 9.58
C SER A 226 14.73 21.00 8.83
N LEU A 227 15.91 21.42 9.34
CA LEU A 227 17.20 21.05 8.75
C LEU A 227 17.51 19.57 8.91
N ASP A 228 17.24 18.98 10.07
CA ASP A 228 17.42 17.54 10.30
C ASP A 228 16.62 16.71 9.28
N GLU A 229 15.36 17.08 9.04
CA GLU A 229 14.53 16.41 8.03
C GLU A 229 15.01 16.73 6.59
N CYS A 230 15.61 17.89 6.32
CA CYS A 230 16.25 18.17 5.03
C CYS A 230 17.42 17.23 4.76
N GLU A 231 18.20 16.90 5.79
CA GLU A 231 19.32 15.96 5.67
C GLU A 231 18.82 14.55 5.33
N GLU A 232 17.71 14.11 5.92
CA GLU A 232 17.08 12.83 5.58
C GLU A 232 16.56 12.81 4.13
N VAL A 233 15.89 13.88 3.67
CA VAL A 233 15.48 13.98 2.25
C VAL A 233 16.69 13.90 1.32
N LEU A 234 17.80 14.57 1.64
CA LEU A 234 19.04 14.52 0.83
C LEU A 234 19.77 13.17 0.93
N ARG A 235 19.61 12.42 2.03
CA ARG A 235 20.09 11.04 2.14
C ARG A 235 19.33 10.12 1.19
N ILE A 236 18.01 10.28 1.09
CA ILE A 236 17.13 9.45 0.26
C ILE A 236 17.22 9.86 -1.22
N ASP A 237 17.11 11.16 -1.51
CA ASP A 237 17.26 11.76 -2.85
C ASP A 237 18.26 12.92 -2.83
N PRO A 238 19.55 12.64 -3.09
CA PRO A 238 20.62 13.66 -3.09
C PRO A 238 20.46 14.77 -4.13
N GLN A 239 19.60 14.61 -5.14
CA GLN A 239 19.38 15.60 -6.20
C GLN A 239 18.04 16.33 -6.07
N ASN A 240 17.37 16.18 -4.93
CA ASN A 240 16.09 16.82 -4.69
C ASN A 240 16.25 18.36 -4.74
N LYS A 241 15.66 18.98 -5.76
CA LYS A 241 15.78 20.43 -6.00
C LYS A 241 14.94 21.24 -5.03
N GLU A 242 13.80 20.70 -4.62
CA GLU A 242 12.88 21.33 -3.68
C GLU A 242 13.55 21.45 -2.31
N ILE A 243 14.17 20.38 -1.82
CA ILE A 243 14.84 20.41 -0.52
C ILE A 243 16.07 21.32 -0.52
N SER A 244 16.80 21.39 -1.63
CA SER A 244 17.93 22.30 -1.77
C SER A 244 17.52 23.78 -1.60
N TRP A 245 16.28 24.13 -1.93
CA TRP A 245 15.72 25.45 -1.65
C TRP A 245 15.37 25.60 -0.15
N PHE A 246 14.76 24.60 0.47
CA PHE A 246 14.45 24.60 1.90
C PHE A 246 15.71 24.68 2.79
N VAL A 247 16.81 24.01 2.44
CA VAL A 247 18.10 24.12 3.16
C VAL A 247 18.57 25.58 3.16
N LYS A 248 18.65 26.21 1.99
CA LYS A 248 19.06 27.63 1.89
C LYS A 248 18.12 28.53 2.68
N LYS A 249 16.81 28.29 2.57
CA LYS A 249 15.78 29.05 3.28
C LYS A 249 15.94 28.95 4.80
N ASN A 250 16.18 27.74 5.32
CA ASN A 250 16.47 27.49 6.73
C ASN A 250 17.76 28.19 7.18
N GLU A 251 18.85 28.05 6.44
CA GLU A 251 20.13 28.72 6.74
C GLU A 251 20.02 30.24 6.79
N GLN A 252 19.32 30.85 5.81
CA GLN A 252 19.12 32.30 5.81
C GLN A 252 18.20 32.74 6.96
N SER A 253 17.19 31.95 7.28
CA SER A 253 16.28 32.21 8.40
C SER A 253 17.00 32.11 9.75
N GLN A 254 17.95 31.18 9.89
CA GLN A 254 18.82 31.07 11.06
C GLN A 254 19.76 32.28 11.17
N LYS A 255 20.33 32.72 10.04
CA LYS A 255 21.31 33.82 10.00
C LYS A 255 20.71 35.20 10.23
N TYR A 256 19.56 35.50 9.61
CA TYR A 256 18.98 36.85 9.61
C TYR A 256 17.69 36.96 10.42
N GLY A 257 17.20 35.84 10.96
CA GLY A 257 15.90 35.74 11.59
C GLY A 257 14.81 35.45 10.54
N ARG A 258 13.97 34.45 10.85
CA ARG A 258 12.91 33.96 9.96
C ARG A 258 12.01 35.06 9.41
N LYS A 259 11.44 35.91 10.30
CA LYS A 259 10.55 37.02 9.88
C LYS A 259 11.24 38.02 8.94
N ALA A 260 12.53 38.29 9.14
CA ALA A 260 13.27 39.21 8.28
C ALA A 260 13.47 38.59 6.89
N TYR A 261 13.81 37.31 6.84
CA TYR A 261 14.01 36.58 5.59
C TYR A 261 12.71 36.37 4.81
N GLU A 262 11.60 36.02 5.48
CA GLU A 262 10.28 35.90 4.85
C GLU A 262 9.81 37.23 4.22
N ASN A 263 10.03 38.36 4.89
CA ASN A 263 9.72 39.67 4.34
C ASN A 263 10.58 40.01 3.11
N TYR A 264 11.87 39.68 3.16
CA TYR A 264 12.77 39.81 2.01
C TYR A 264 12.29 38.95 0.83
N GLU A 265 11.96 37.69 1.07
CA GLU A 265 11.48 36.76 0.04
C GLU A 265 10.17 37.24 -0.59
N ARG A 266 9.21 37.67 0.23
CA ARG A 266 7.95 38.25 -0.23
C ARG A 266 8.19 39.47 -1.12
N GLY A 267 9.06 40.39 -0.69
CA GLY A 267 9.41 41.58 -1.47
C GLY A 267 10.09 41.24 -2.79
N TYR A 268 11.01 40.27 -2.79
CA TYR A 268 11.69 39.79 -3.99
C TYR A 268 10.73 39.14 -4.98
N LEU A 269 9.80 38.29 -4.51
CA LEU A 269 8.78 37.66 -5.33
C LEU A 269 7.82 38.68 -5.93
N SER A 270 7.34 39.65 -5.14
CA SER A 270 6.51 40.75 -5.66
C SER A 270 7.23 41.54 -6.75
N TYR A 271 8.50 41.92 -6.53
CA TYR A 271 9.31 42.61 -7.54
C TYR A 271 9.46 41.81 -8.84
N LYS A 272 9.59 40.48 -8.75
CA LYS A 272 9.74 39.61 -9.93
C LYS A 272 8.44 39.46 -10.73
N VAL A 273 7.28 39.58 -10.07
CA VAL A 273 5.95 39.39 -10.69
C VAL A 273 5.37 40.71 -11.25
N GLY A 274 5.90 41.87 -10.84
CA GLY A 274 5.53 43.20 -11.37
C GLY A 274 4.66 43.98 -10.38
#